data_AF-A0A0G0R5U5-F1
#
_entry.id   AF-A0A0G0R5U5-F1
#
_cell.length_a   1.000
_cell.length_b   1.000
_cell.length_c   1.000
_cell.angle_alpha   90.00
_cell.angle_beta   90.00
_cell.angle_gamma   90.00
#
_symmetry.space_group_name_H-M   'P 1'
#
loop_
_entity.id
_entity.type
_entity.pdbx_description
1 polymer ?
#
loop_
_entity_poly.entity_id
_entity_poly.type
_entity_poly.pdbx_seq_one_letter_code
_entity_poly.pdbx_strand_id
1 'polypeptide(L)'
;MKSLEIPTQNNEDIEEFNPYLEKLWGDYGFEGNPPKADSLAESRLKDTCERYTKYAMGLDVRFTTQKEAIRHHQRQRQLHNEIAVMVVGQQRSGMEEELAQKISSFATEYVQGIRPFYPYL
;
A
#
# COMPACT_ATOMS: atom_id res chain seq x y z
N MET A 1 16.55 46.88 31.30
CA MET A 1 15.75 46.18 30.28
C MET A 1 16.71 45.44 29.36
N LYS A 2 16.82 44.11 29.49
CA LYS A 2 17.52 43.25 28.53
C LYS A 2 16.47 42.30 27.99
N SER A 3 16.10 42.48 26.73
CA SER A 3 15.24 41.56 26.00
C SER A 3 16.00 40.24 25.84
N LEU A 4 15.47 39.18 26.43
CA LEU A 4 15.89 37.82 26.14
C LEU A 4 15.17 37.42 24.86
N GLU A 5 15.87 37.54 23.73
CA GLU A 5 15.44 36.90 22.49
C GLU A 5 15.62 35.40 22.68
N ILE A 6 14.49 34.72 22.89
CA ILE A 6 14.43 33.26 22.86
C ILE A 6 14.55 32.87 21.38
N PRO A 7 15.56 32.10 20.97
CA PRO A 7 15.59 31.58 19.62
C PRO A 7 14.37 30.65 19.48
N THR A 8 13.45 31.01 18.60
CA THR A 8 12.42 30.11 18.09
C THR A 8 13.16 28.92 17.48
N GLN A 9 13.22 27.81 18.20
CA GLN A 9 13.54 26.52 17.60
C GLN A 9 12.50 26.33 16.50
N ASN A 10 12.93 26.46 15.26
CA ASN A 10 12.22 25.89 14.13
C ASN A 10 12.12 24.40 14.44
N ASN A 11 10.97 23.96 14.96
CA ASN A 11 10.55 22.59 14.80
C ASN A 11 10.37 22.41 13.29
N GLU A 12 11.46 22.08 12.61
CA GLU A 12 11.36 21.37 11.35
C GLU A 12 10.56 20.12 11.69
N ASP A 13 9.30 20.09 11.27
CA ASP A 13 8.46 18.90 11.31
C ASP A 13 9.25 17.81 10.58
N ILE A 14 10.00 17.00 11.34
CA ILE A 14 10.70 15.85 10.82
C ILE A 14 9.60 15.02 10.15
N GLU A 15 9.68 14.84 8.83
CA GLU A 15 8.72 14.02 8.10
C GLU A 15 8.84 12.59 8.62
N GLU A 16 8.08 12.25 9.65
CA GLU A 16 8.06 10.91 10.20
C GLU A 16 7.26 10.02 9.24
N PHE A 17 7.95 9.05 8.65
CA PHE A 17 7.34 7.96 7.91
C PHE A 17 7.06 6.81 8.86
N ASN A 18 6.06 6.00 8.54
CA ASN A 18 5.85 4.73 9.24
C ASN A 18 7.06 3.82 8.95
N PRO A 19 7.89 3.46 9.96
CA PRO A 19 9.15 2.75 9.71
C PRO A 19 8.96 1.39 9.04
N TYR A 20 7.81 0.74 9.32
CA TYR A 20 7.46 -0.52 8.67
C TYR A 20 7.13 -0.32 7.20
N LEU A 21 6.29 0.67 6.89
CA LEU A 21 5.92 0.99 5.51
C LEU A 21 7.14 1.44 4.71
N GLU A 22 8.01 2.26 5.30
CA GLU A 22 9.24 2.73 4.66
C GLU A 22 10.19 1.58 4.31
N LYS A 23 10.46 0.68 5.26
CA LYS A 23 11.24 -0.53 4.99
C LYS A 23 10.62 -1.35 3.88
N LEU A 24 9.30 -1.56 3.94
CA LEU A 24 8.58 -2.34 2.96
C LEU A 24 8.62 -1.69 1.56
N TRP A 25 8.50 -0.36 1.49
CA TRP A 25 8.62 0.41 0.25
C TRP A 25 9.97 0.18 -0.42
N GLY A 26 11.04 0.24 0.37
CA GLY A 26 12.41 -0.03 -0.08
C GLY A 26 12.63 -1.49 -0.49
N ASP A 27 12.13 -2.45 0.29
CA ASP A 27 12.26 -3.89 0.00
C ASP A 27 11.62 -4.28 -1.34
N TYR A 28 10.52 -3.62 -1.72
CA TYR A 28 9.83 -3.83 -3.00
C TYR A 28 10.36 -2.94 -4.14
N GLY A 29 11.27 -2.01 -3.84
CA GLY A 29 11.94 -1.16 -4.83
C GLY A 29 11.02 -0.15 -5.51
N PHE A 30 10.01 0.36 -4.80
CA PHE A 30 9.13 1.39 -5.35
C PHE A 30 9.83 2.75 -5.37
N GLU A 31 9.62 3.50 -6.46
CA GLU A 31 10.20 4.84 -6.59
C GLU A 31 9.50 5.85 -5.66
N GLY A 32 10.23 6.89 -5.27
CA GLY A 32 9.73 7.94 -4.41
C GLY A 32 9.63 7.54 -2.93
N ASN A 33 8.94 8.38 -2.16
CA ASN A 33 8.76 8.16 -0.72
C ASN A 33 7.37 7.55 -0.45
N PRO A 34 7.25 6.67 0.56
CA PRO A 34 5.96 6.22 1.03
C PRO A 34 5.12 7.42 1.53
N PRO A 35 3.80 7.26 1.66
CA PRO A 35 2.96 8.20 2.39
C PRO A 35 3.49 8.46 3.81
N LYS A 36 3.41 9.71 4.27
CA LYS A 36 3.77 10.11 5.64
C LYS A 36 2.97 9.34 6.68
N ALA A 37 3.56 9.11 7.85
CA ALA A 37 2.88 8.49 8.97
C ALA A 37 1.61 9.28 9.35
N ASP A 38 0.55 8.55 9.70
CA ASP A 38 -0.76 9.05 10.12
C ASP A 38 -1.44 9.98 9.10
N SER A 39 -0.93 10.01 7.87
CA SER A 39 -1.51 10.83 6.80
C SER A 39 -2.78 10.18 6.24
N LEU A 40 -3.65 11.01 5.66
CA LEU A 40 -4.81 10.51 4.91
C LEU A 40 -4.40 9.59 3.74
N ALA A 41 -3.22 9.83 3.16
CA ALA A 41 -2.69 9.00 2.10
C ALA A 41 -2.30 7.60 2.62
N GLU A 42 -1.61 7.51 3.76
CA GLU A 42 -1.30 6.23 4.41
C GLU A 42 -2.58 5.48 4.79
N SER A 43 -3.54 6.17 5.42
CA SER A 43 -4.82 5.59 5.82
C SER A 43 -5.58 5.00 4.62
N ARG A 44 -5.62 5.72 3.48
CA ARG A 44 -6.22 5.23 2.24
C ARG A 44 -5.48 4.04 1.65
N LEU A 45 -4.15 4.08 1.64
CA LEU A 45 -3.33 2.97 1.16
C LEU A 45 -3.60 1.72 2.00
N LYS A 46 -3.61 1.86 3.33
CA LYS A 46 -3.88 0.78 4.26
C LYS A 46 -5.28 0.19 4.08
N ASP A 47 -6.34 1.00 4.04
CA ASP A 47 -7.72 0.52 3.78
C ASP A 47 -7.80 -0.25 2.46
N THR A 48 -7.18 0.28 1.40
CA THR A 48 -7.21 -0.34 0.08
C THR A 48 -6.47 -1.67 0.08
N CYS A 49 -5.30 -1.75 0.71
CA CYS A 49 -4.54 -2.99 0.87
C CYS A 49 -5.33 -4.02 1.70
N GLU A 50 -5.91 -3.63 2.84
CA GLU A 50 -6.72 -4.52 3.69
C GLU A 50 -7.88 -5.14 2.92
N ARG A 51 -8.61 -4.29 2.17
CA ARG A 51 -9.71 -4.75 1.32
C ARG A 51 -9.20 -5.66 0.23
N TYR A 52 -8.15 -5.26 -0.49
CA TYR A 52 -7.55 -6.08 -1.54
C TYR A 52 -7.17 -7.47 -1.02
N THR A 53 -6.50 -7.56 0.13
CA THR A 53 -6.06 -8.82 0.73
C THR A 53 -7.24 -9.72 1.10
N LYS A 54 -8.36 -9.17 1.59
CA LYS A 54 -9.60 -9.96 1.83
C LYS A 54 -10.12 -10.61 0.55
N TYR A 55 -10.16 -9.85 -0.56
CA TYR A 55 -10.52 -10.38 -1.88
C TYR A 55 -9.48 -11.40 -2.37
N ALA A 56 -8.18 -11.11 -2.27
CA ALA A 56 -7.12 -11.98 -2.78
C ALA A 56 -7.06 -13.33 -2.04
N MET A 57 -7.30 -13.33 -0.73
CA MET A 57 -7.31 -14.53 0.10
C MET A 57 -8.66 -15.26 0.12
N GLY A 58 -9.71 -14.71 -0.52
CA GLY A 58 -11.05 -15.29 -0.52
C GLY A 58 -11.71 -15.33 0.87
N LEU A 59 -11.25 -14.51 1.82
CA LEU A 59 -11.74 -14.51 3.21
C LEU A 59 -13.20 -14.06 3.32
N ASP A 60 -13.68 -13.27 2.37
CA ASP A 60 -15.04 -12.70 2.35
C ASP A 60 -16.03 -13.46 1.45
N VAL A 61 -15.72 -14.68 0.97
CA VAL A 61 -16.56 -15.29 -0.07
C VAL A 61 -16.83 -16.78 0.05
N ARG A 62 -18.13 -17.10 0.09
CA ARG A 62 -18.69 -18.35 -0.44
C ARG A 62 -19.35 -18.02 -1.76
N PHE A 63 -18.70 -18.35 -2.88
CA PHE A 63 -19.31 -18.16 -4.19
C PHE A 63 -20.46 -19.16 -4.36
N THR A 64 -21.69 -18.67 -4.42
CA THR A 64 -22.86 -19.51 -4.71
C THR A 64 -23.20 -19.50 -6.20
N THR A 65 -22.71 -18.49 -6.94
CA THR A 65 -22.93 -18.36 -8.39
C THR A 65 -21.68 -17.90 -9.15
N GLN A 66 -21.62 -18.20 -10.46
CA GLN A 66 -20.57 -17.72 -11.35
C GLN A 66 -20.54 -16.18 -11.46
N LYS A 67 -21.71 -15.53 -11.34
CA LYS A 67 -21.82 -14.06 -11.38
C LYS A 67 -21.14 -13.39 -10.19
N GLU A 68 -21.22 -14.01 -9.01
CA GLU A 68 -20.51 -13.53 -7.80
C GLU A 68 -19.00 -13.67 -7.96
N ALA A 69 -18.53 -14.78 -8.51
CA ALA A 69 -17.11 -14.99 -8.82
C ALA A 69 -16.57 -13.91 -9.78
N ILE A 70 -17.31 -13.61 -10.86
CA ILE A 70 -16.91 -12.55 -11.81
C ILE A 70 -16.82 -11.19 -11.12
N ARG A 71 -17.85 -10.81 -10.34
CA ARG A 71 -17.86 -9.52 -9.61
C ARG A 71 -16.71 -9.41 -8.62
N HIS A 72 -16.41 -10.50 -7.92
CA HIS A 72 -15.30 -10.56 -6.99
C HIS A 72 -13.96 -10.34 -7.69
N HIS A 73 -13.71 -11.03 -8.81
CA HIS A 73 -12.49 -10.81 -9.59
C HIS A 73 -12.39 -9.40 -10.19
N GLN A 74 -13.52 -8.80 -10.58
CA GLN A 74 -13.54 -7.41 -11.03
C GLN A 74 -13.17 -6.45 -9.89
N ARG A 75 -13.72 -6.68 -8.69
CA ARG A 75 -13.42 -5.84 -7.52
C ARG A 75 -11.97 -5.99 -7.06
N GLN A 76 -11.45 -7.21 -7.06
CA GLN A 76 -10.04 -7.48 -6.77
C GLN A 76 -9.12 -6.73 -7.75
N ARG A 77 -9.42 -6.77 -9.05
CA ARG A 77 -8.66 -6.04 -10.08
C ARG A 77 -8.75 -4.52 -9.90
N GLN A 78 -9.91 -4.00 -9.53
CA GLN A 78 -10.09 -2.58 -9.25
C GLN A 78 -9.21 -2.13 -8.07
N LEU A 79 -9.24 -2.87 -6.96
CA LEU A 79 -8.42 -2.56 -5.79
C LEU A 79 -6.92 -2.67 -6.10
N HIS A 80 -6.52 -3.66 -6.91
CA HIS A 80 -5.13 -3.76 -7.40
C HIS A 80 -4.73 -2.49 -8.16
N ASN A 81 -5.59 -2.00 -9.07
CA ASN A 81 -5.32 -0.76 -9.80
C ASN A 81 -5.21 0.46 -8.87
N GLU A 82 -6.06 0.56 -7.85
CA GLU A 82 -6.01 1.65 -6.88
C GLU A 82 -4.66 1.64 -6.12
N ILE A 83 -4.18 0.46 -5.70
CA ILE A 83 -2.87 0.31 -5.07
C ILE A 83 -1.74 0.66 -6.04
N ALA A 84 -1.80 0.15 -7.27
CA ALA A 84 -0.79 0.42 -8.30
C ALA A 84 -0.65 1.93 -8.56
N VAL A 85 -1.76 2.67 -8.65
CA VAL A 85 -1.72 4.13 -8.81
C VAL A 85 -1.10 4.81 -7.59
N MET A 86 -1.42 4.36 -6.38
CA MET A 86 -0.86 4.96 -5.15
C MET A 86 0.64 4.70 -4.99
N VAL A 87 1.13 3.55 -5.46
CA VAL A 87 2.51 3.11 -5.21
C VAL A 87 3.45 3.46 -6.37
N VAL A 88 2.99 3.30 -7.61
CA VAL A 88 3.83 3.47 -8.81
C VAL A 88 3.25 4.44 -9.84
N GLY A 89 2.14 5.11 -9.53
CA GLY A 89 1.55 6.13 -10.40
C GLY A 89 0.92 5.63 -11.70
N GLN A 90 0.79 4.30 -11.88
CA GLN A 90 0.28 3.68 -13.10
C GLN A 90 -0.74 2.56 -12.81
N GLN A 91 -1.65 2.33 -13.76
CA GLN A 91 -2.64 1.24 -13.67
C GLN A 91 -2.02 -0.12 -14.04
N ARG A 92 -2.54 -1.22 -13.46
CA ARG A 92 -2.08 -2.60 -13.75
C ARG A 92 -2.17 -2.95 -15.24
N SER A 93 -3.13 -2.41 -15.98
CA SER A 93 -3.33 -2.76 -17.39
C SER A 93 -2.17 -2.38 -18.31
N GLY A 94 -1.31 -1.45 -17.90
CA GLY A 94 -0.10 -1.06 -18.62
C GLY A 94 1.20 -1.56 -17.96
N MET A 95 1.09 -2.50 -17.03
CA MET A 95 2.18 -2.91 -16.15
C MET A 95 2.70 -4.30 -16.50
N GLU A 96 4.02 -4.47 -16.42
CA GLU A 96 4.67 -5.78 -16.50
C GLU A 96 4.19 -6.71 -15.37
N GLU A 97 4.02 -8.00 -15.66
CA GLU A 97 3.43 -8.95 -14.71
C GLU A 97 4.25 -9.06 -13.41
N GLU A 98 5.58 -8.95 -13.50
CA GLU A 98 6.47 -8.95 -12.33
C GLU A 98 6.14 -7.79 -11.37
N LEU A 99 5.92 -6.58 -11.90
CA LEU A 99 5.61 -5.41 -11.07
C LEU A 99 4.19 -5.52 -10.48
N ALA A 100 3.24 -6.06 -11.25
CA ALA A 100 1.90 -6.36 -10.73
C ALA A 100 1.96 -7.37 -9.58
N GLN A 101 2.83 -8.38 -9.68
CA GLN A 101 3.03 -9.37 -8.63
C GLN A 101 3.73 -8.78 -7.39
N LYS A 102 4.69 -7.86 -7.58
CA LYS A 102 5.30 -7.07 -6.49
C LYS A 102 4.24 -6.28 -5.73
N ILE A 103 3.35 -5.58 -6.41
CA ILE A 103 2.26 -4.81 -5.79
C ILE A 103 1.29 -5.71 -5.01
N SER A 104 0.93 -6.87 -5.56
CA SER A 104 0.08 -7.85 -4.87
C SER A 104 0.73 -8.37 -3.58
N SER A 105 2.03 -8.69 -3.66
CA SER A 105 2.82 -9.18 -2.54
C SER A 105 3.01 -8.11 -1.46
N PHE A 106 3.34 -6.88 -1.88
CA PHE A 106 3.40 -5.71 -1.02
C PHE A 106 2.10 -5.49 -0.26
N ALA A 107 0.95 -5.48 -0.95
CA ALA A 107 -0.34 -5.24 -0.30
C ALA A 107 -0.64 -6.30 0.78
N THR A 108 -0.31 -7.55 0.49
CA THR A 108 -0.50 -8.67 1.42
C THR A 108 0.44 -8.58 2.61
N GLU A 109 1.73 -8.30 2.39
CA GLU A 109 2.74 -8.15 3.45
C GLU A 109 2.45 -6.92 4.31
N TYR A 110 2.01 -5.81 3.72
CA TYR A 110 1.67 -4.60 4.46
C TYR A 110 0.54 -4.84 5.46
N VAL A 111 -0.46 -5.65 5.10
CA VAL A 111 -1.63 -5.96 5.95
C VAL A 111 -1.33 -7.05 6.96
N GLN A 112 -0.65 -8.13 6.54
CA GLN A 112 -0.45 -9.31 7.37
C GLN A 112 0.82 -9.24 8.23
N GLY A 113 1.77 -8.36 7.90
CA GLY A 113 3.10 -8.36 8.53
C GLY A 113 3.97 -9.54 8.13
N ILE A 114 3.56 -10.31 7.11
CA ILE A 114 4.20 -11.57 6.69
C ILE A 114 4.45 -11.52 5.19
N ARG A 115 5.70 -11.75 4.77
CA ARG A 115 6.05 -11.86 3.36
C ARG A 115 5.41 -13.11 2.76
N PRO A 116 4.53 -12.98 1.75
CA PRO A 116 3.97 -14.14 1.08
C PRO A 116 5.08 -14.87 0.31
N PHE A 117 5.20 -16.18 0.53
CA PHE A 117 6.20 -17.00 -0.16
C PHE A 117 5.72 -17.26 -1.60
N TYR A 118 6.25 -16.52 -2.56
CA TYR A 118 6.12 -16.82 -3.99
C TYR A 118 7.43 -17.48 -4.46
N PRO A 119 7.45 -18.79 -4.75
CA PRO A 119 8.69 -19.54 -5.04
C PRO A 119 9.36 -19.22 -6.39
N TYR A 120 8.99 -18.12 -7.06
CA TYR A 120 9.43 -17.80 -8.43
C TYR A 120 9.84 -16.34 -8.61
N LEU A 121 10.67 -15.83 -7.69
CA LEU A 121 11.51 -14.64 -7.92
C LEU A 121 12.92 -15.10 -8.30
#